data_AF-A0A136JL15-F1
#
_entry.id   AF-A0A136JL15-F1
#
_cell.length_a   1.000
_cell.length_b   1.000
_cell.length_c   1.000
_cell.angle_alpha   90.00
_cell.angle_beta   90.00
_cell.angle_gamma   90.00
#
_symmetry.space_group_name_H-M   'P 1'
#
loop_
_entity.id
_entity.type
_entity.pdbx_description
1 polymer ?
#
loop_
_entity_poly.entity_id
_entity_poly.type
_entity_poly.pdbx_seq_one_letter_code
_entity_poly.pdbx_strand_id
1 'polypeptide(L)'
;MYTSNPNMPKIRRDAVLFADRHGVRKASRHFGFSPGAICAWRDKAKKIGLHPIPTLSSRPKHHPKELSNEITDKIVDIRLEHNRSAEVVHKRLKDEQGIEISLSSVK
;
A
#
# COMPACT_ATOMS: atom_id res chain seq x y z
N MET A 1 2.89 -15.43 6.17
CA MET A 1 3.99 -14.98 7.05
C MET A 1 4.51 -13.65 6.51
N TYR A 2 4.37 -12.56 7.27
CA TYR A 2 4.84 -11.24 6.86
C TYR A 2 6.31 -11.08 7.25
N THR A 3 7.17 -10.75 6.29
CA THR A 3 8.62 -10.68 6.48
C THR A 3 9.07 -9.22 6.63
N SER A 4 9.71 -8.87 7.75
CA SER A 4 10.30 -7.54 7.99
C SER A 4 11.68 -7.36 7.35
N ASN A 5 12.23 -8.40 6.72
CA ASN A 5 13.55 -8.35 6.12
C ASN A 5 13.61 -7.36 4.93
N PRO A 6 14.44 -6.31 5.01
CA PRO A 6 14.53 -5.27 3.98
C PRO A 6 15.03 -5.79 2.62
N ASN A 7 15.77 -6.90 2.61
CA ASN A 7 16.30 -7.52 1.39
C ASN A 7 15.30 -8.44 0.68
N MET A 8 14.11 -8.65 1.24
CA MET A 8 13.10 -9.55 0.66
C MET A 8 12.71 -9.23 -0.78
N PRO A 9 12.54 -7.96 -1.20
CA PRO A 9 12.21 -7.65 -2.58
C PRO A 9 13.27 -8.14 -3.57
N LYS A 10 14.55 -8.06 -3.18
CA LYS A 10 15.67 -8.55 -3.96
C LYS A 10 15.66 -10.08 -4.03
N ILE A 11 15.50 -10.75 -2.89
CA ILE A 11 15.47 -12.22 -2.80
C ILE A 11 14.33 -12.80 -3.65
N ARG A 12 13.15 -12.18 -3.64
CA ARG A 12 12.02 -12.63 -4.48
C ARG A 12 12.32 -12.54 -5.97
N ARG A 13 12.95 -11.45 -6.41
CA ARG A 13 13.40 -11.29 -7.79
C ARG A 13 14.43 -12.37 -8.15
N ASP A 14 15.43 -12.57 -7.30
CA ASP A 14 16.49 -13.53 -7.55
C ASP A 14 15.96 -14.98 -7.58
N ALA A 15 14.95 -15.29 -6.75
CA ALA A 15 14.24 -16.56 -6.78
C ALA A 15 13.49 -16.81 -8.10
N VAL A 16 12.86 -15.77 -8.66
CA VAL A 16 12.22 -15.85 -9.98
C VAL A 16 13.25 -16.06 -11.09
N LEU A 17 14.35 -15.28 -11.07
CA LEU A 17 15.43 -15.42 -12.06
C LEU A 17 16.05 -16.82 -12.04
N PHE A 18 16.26 -17.37 -10.84
CA PHE A 18 16.73 -18.74 -10.68
C PHE A 18 15.69 -19.75 -11.19
N ALA A 19 14.40 -19.54 -10.91
CA ALA A 19 13.33 -20.41 -11.40
C ALA A 19 13.20 -20.41 -12.92
N ASP A 20 13.51 -19.29 -13.59
CA ASP A 20 13.47 -19.18 -15.05
C ASP A 20 14.61 -19.97 -15.71
N ARG A 21 15.78 -20.05 -15.06
CA ARG A 21 16.92 -20.85 -15.54
C ARG A 21 16.85 -22.33 -15.16
N HIS A 22 16.35 -22.64 -13.98
CA HIS A 22 16.50 -23.97 -13.37
C HIS A 22 15.18 -24.66 -12.98
N GLY A 23 14.05 -23.99 -13.20
CA GLY A 23 12.71 -24.50 -12.89
C GLY A 23 12.21 -24.14 -11.48
N VAL A 24 10.88 -24.00 -11.36
CA VAL A 24 10.19 -23.54 -10.13
C VAL A 24 10.42 -24.48 -8.94
N ARG A 25 10.39 -25.80 -9.16
CA ARG A 25 10.60 -26.78 -8.08
C ARG A 25 12.01 -26.73 -7.50
N LYS A 26 13.02 -26.46 -8.33
CA LYS A 26 14.41 -26.32 -7.88
C LYS A 26 14.61 -25.01 -7.12
N ALA A 27 14.04 -23.92 -7.63
CA ALA A 27 14.02 -22.62 -6.93
C ALA A 27 13.35 -22.73 -5.55
N SER A 28 12.22 -23.42 -5.47
CA SER A 28 11.48 -23.64 -4.22
C SER A 28 12.34 -24.32 -3.15
N ARG A 29 13.04 -25.41 -3.51
CA ARG A 29 13.96 -26.11 -2.59
C ARG A 29 15.18 -25.27 -2.22
N HIS A 30 15.71 -24.49 -3.16
CA HIS A 30 16.92 -23.70 -2.94
C HIS A 30 16.68 -22.49 -2.03
N PHE A 31 15.58 -21.76 -2.25
CA PHE A 31 15.25 -20.55 -1.49
C PHE A 31 14.30 -20.78 -0.30
N GLY A 32 13.75 -21.98 -0.14
CA GLY A 32 12.83 -22.31 0.95
C GLY A 32 11.43 -21.71 0.83
N PHE A 33 11.02 -21.28 -0.37
CA PHE A 33 9.67 -20.74 -0.62
C PHE A 33 8.76 -21.77 -1.27
N SER A 34 7.45 -21.64 -1.07
CA SER A 34 6.49 -22.50 -1.75
C SER A 34 6.53 -22.29 -3.27
N PRO A 35 6.32 -23.34 -4.09
CA PRO A 35 6.29 -23.20 -5.54
C PRO A 35 5.22 -22.21 -6.02
N GLY A 36 4.06 -22.17 -5.35
CA GLY A 36 2.98 -21.23 -5.66
C GLY A 36 3.39 -19.76 -5.44
N ALA A 37 4.16 -19.48 -4.39
CA ALA A 37 4.69 -18.13 -4.17
C ALA A 37 5.63 -17.69 -5.29
N ILE A 38 6.52 -18.59 -5.75
CA ILE A 38 7.44 -18.33 -6.85
C ILE A 38 6.67 -18.10 -8.16
N CYS A 39 5.63 -18.88 -8.44
CA CYS A 39 4.75 -18.64 -9.60
C CYS A 39 4.09 -17.25 -9.52
N ALA A 40 3.53 -16.88 -8.37
CA ALA A 40 2.91 -15.57 -8.19
C ALA A 40 3.92 -14.41 -8.34
N TRP A 41 5.17 -14.60 -7.89
CA TRP A 41 6.24 -13.63 -8.12
C TRP A 41 6.67 -13.55 -9.57
N ARG A 42 6.72 -14.68 -10.29
CA ARG A 42 7.01 -14.72 -11.73
C ARG A 42 5.97 -13.92 -12.51
N ASP A 43 4.69 -14.04 -12.18
CA ASP A 43 3.64 -13.25 -12.85
C ASP A 43 3.72 -11.75 -12.53
N LYS A 44 4.16 -11.38 -11.32
CA LYS A 44 4.49 -9.98 -10.99
C LYS A 44 5.72 -9.50 -11.76
N ALA A 45 6.75 -10.33 -11.89
CA ALA A 45 7.98 -9.99 -12.59
C ALA A 45 7.73 -9.72 -14.08
N LYS A 46 6.78 -10.42 -14.72
CA LYS A 46 6.36 -10.10 -16.10
C LYS A 46 5.81 -8.69 -16.27
N LYS A 47 5.18 -8.12 -15.22
CA LYS A 47 4.60 -6.77 -15.24
C LYS A 47 5.62 -5.69 -14.92
N ILE A 48 6.48 -5.94 -13.94
CA ILE A 48 7.42 -4.94 -13.42
C ILE A 48 8.76 -4.99 -14.19
N GLY A 49 9.13 -6.14 -14.76
CA GLY A 49 10.43 -6.37 -15.39
C GLY A 49 11.50 -6.83 -14.40
N LEU A 50 12.76 -6.51 -14.68
CA LEU A 50 13.94 -6.92 -13.88
C LEU A 50 14.15 -6.03 -12.64
N HIS A 51 13.10 -5.83 -11.85
CA HIS A 51 13.13 -5.01 -10.65
C HIS A 51 12.86 -5.84 -9.38
N PRO A 52 13.30 -5.37 -8.20
CA PRO A 52 12.94 -6.01 -6.92
C PRO A 52 11.42 -6.08 -6.76
N ILE A 53 10.90 -7.21 -6.26
CA ILE A 53 9.44 -7.44 -6.12
C ILE A 53 9.01 -7.00 -4.71
N PRO A 54 8.39 -5.81 -4.55
CA PRO A 54 8.13 -5.26 -3.22
C PRO A 54 7.09 -6.08 -2.46
N THR A 55 7.17 -6.00 -1.12
CA THR A 55 6.06 -6.40 -0.26
C THR A 55 5.02 -5.30 -0.32
N LEU A 56 3.82 -5.64 -0.78
CA LEU A 56 2.71 -4.70 -0.73
C LEU A 56 2.19 -4.59 0.71
N SER A 57 1.70 -3.41 1.05
CA SER A 57 1.00 -3.21 2.32
C SER A 57 -0.14 -4.21 2.43
N SER A 58 -0.24 -4.85 3.58
CA SER A 58 -1.37 -5.72 3.92
C SER A 58 -2.52 -4.96 4.57
N ARG A 59 -2.40 -3.63 4.68
CA ARG A 59 -3.49 -2.76 5.16
C ARG A 59 -4.68 -2.90 4.21
N PRO A 60 -5.92 -3.02 4.72
CA PRO A 60 -7.10 -3.01 3.87
C PRO A 60 -7.12 -1.73 3.03
N LYS A 61 -7.65 -1.85 1.80
CA LYS A 61 -7.84 -0.69 0.92
C LYS A 61 -8.90 0.26 1.46
N HIS A 62 -9.94 -0.28 2.09
CA HIS A 62 -11.08 0.46 2.62
C HIS A 62 -11.48 -0.07 4.00
N HIS A 63 -12.05 0.81 4.83
CA HIS A 63 -12.62 0.42 6.12
C HIS A 63 -13.96 1.12 6.38
N PRO A 64 -14.90 0.54 7.15
CA PRO A 64 -16.25 1.10 7.32
C PRO A 64 -16.30 2.43 8.07
N LYS A 65 -15.19 2.83 8.71
CA LYS A 65 -15.03 4.13 9.39
C LYS A 65 -14.23 5.13 8.56
N GLU A 66 -13.96 4.81 7.29
CA GLU A 66 -13.26 5.69 6.36
C GLU A 66 -14.18 6.86 6.03
N LEU A 67 -13.61 8.05 5.86
CA LEU A 67 -14.37 9.20 5.42
C LEU A 67 -14.81 9.00 3.97
N SER A 68 -16.02 9.45 3.63
CA SER A 68 -16.44 9.46 2.23
C SER A 68 -15.57 10.42 1.43
N ASN A 69 -15.40 10.12 0.13
CA ASN A 69 -14.61 10.96 -0.77
C ASN A 69 -15.13 12.41 -0.80
N GLU A 70 -16.45 12.60 -0.76
CA GLU A 70 -17.08 13.92 -0.70
C GLU A 70 -16.62 14.75 0.50
N ILE A 71 -16.43 14.10 1.66
CA ILE A 71 -15.95 14.77 2.87
C ILE A 71 -14.45 15.08 2.75
N THR A 72 -13.67 14.16 2.19
CA THR A 72 -12.22 14.40 2.00
C THR A 72 -11.95 15.53 1.02
N ASP A 73 -12.73 15.62 -0.06
CA ASP A 73 -12.58 16.66 -1.07
C ASP A 73 -12.89 18.04 -0.48
N LYS A 74 -13.97 18.15 0.31
CA LYS A 74 -14.30 19.38 1.06
C LYS A 74 -13.20 19.80 2.03
N ILE A 75 -12.55 18.86 2.72
CA ILE A 75 -11.40 19.16 3.59
C ILE A 75 -10.24 19.75 2.75
N VAL A 76 -9.98 19.20 1.57
CA VAL A 76 -8.92 19.68 0.67
C VAL A 76 -9.23 21.08 0.15
N ASP A 77 -10.47 21.34 -0.27
CA ASP A 77 -10.88 22.66 -0.78
C ASP A 77 -10.70 23.75 0.28
N ILE A 78 -11.20 23.53 1.50
CA ILE A 78 -11.05 24.49 2.62
C ILE A 78 -9.57 24.70 2.98
N ARG A 79 -8.75 23.65 2.88
CA ARG A 79 -7.30 23.75 3.11
C ARG A 79 -6.63 24.62 2.04
N LEU A 80 -6.99 24.46 0.77
CA LEU A 80 -6.46 25.24 -0.33
C LEU A 80 -6.88 26.71 -0.26
N GLU A 81 -8.13 26.98 0.14
CA GLU A 81 -8.65 28.35 0.29
C GLU A 81 -7.99 29.13 1.43
N HIS A 82 -7.77 28.49 2.58
CA HIS A 82 -7.34 29.20 3.79
C HIS A 82 -5.88 29.00 4.19
N ASN A 83 -5.25 27.90 3.78
CA ASN A 83 -3.87 27.53 4.18
C ASN A 83 -3.64 27.65 5.71
N ARG A 84 -4.61 27.21 6.51
CA ARG A 84 -4.57 27.27 7.99
C ARG A 84 -4.40 25.89 8.63
N SER A 85 -4.19 25.89 9.94
CA SER A 85 -4.09 24.69 10.75
C SER A 85 -5.37 23.85 10.71
N ALA A 86 -5.23 22.54 10.97
CA ALA A 86 -6.34 21.59 10.97
C ALA A 86 -7.47 21.95 11.95
N GLU A 87 -7.15 22.66 13.05
CA GLU A 87 -8.14 23.13 14.03
C GLU A 87 -9.10 24.16 13.45
N VAL A 88 -8.58 25.08 12.62
CA VAL A 88 -9.38 26.11 11.95
C VAL A 88 -10.26 25.47 10.90
N VAL A 89 -9.71 24.55 10.10
CA VAL A 89 -10.45 23.78 9.08
C VAL A 89 -11.56 22.95 9.73
N HIS A 90 -11.26 22.27 10.84
CA HIS A 90 -12.23 21.46 11.59
C HIS A 90 -13.39 22.30 12.14
N LYS A 91 -13.08 23.44 12.76
CA LYS A 91 -14.11 24.34 13.27
C LYS A 91 -14.99 24.86 12.14
N ARG A 92 -14.41 25.20 10.99
CA ARG A 92 -15.15 25.69 9.82
C ARG A 92 -16.04 24.63 9.20
N LEU A 93 -15.56 23.38 9.09
CA LEU A 93 -16.38 22.25 8.65
C LEU A 93 -17.59 22.02 9.56
N LYS A 94 -17.40 22.20 10.87
CA LYS A 94 -18.48 22.11 11.85
C LYS A 94 -19.46 23.27 11.75
N ASP A 95 -18.96 24.50 11.67
CA ASP A 95 -19.76 25.73 11.73
C ASP A 95 -20.49 26.03 10.40
N GLU A 96 -19.83 25.84 9.25
CA GLU A 96 -20.38 26.21 7.93
C GLU A 96 -21.14 25.06 7.25
N GLN A 97 -20.67 23.82 7.44
CA GLN A 97 -21.18 22.67 6.70
C GLN A 97 -21.90 21.64 7.59
N GLY A 98 -21.87 21.81 8.92
CA GLY A 98 -22.49 20.90 9.87
C GLY A 98 -21.88 19.50 9.90
N ILE A 99 -20.66 19.33 9.36
CA ILE A 99 -20.03 18.01 9.22
C ILE A 99 -19.25 17.70 10.50
N GLU A 100 -19.73 16.71 11.26
CA GLU A 100 -19.09 16.31 12.52
C GLU A 100 -18.06 15.19 12.30
N ILE A 101 -16.78 15.56 12.28
CA ILE A 101 -15.64 14.65 12.15
C ILE A 101 -14.70 14.85 13.34
N SER A 102 -13.89 13.87 13.67
CA SER A 102 -12.81 14.05 14.66
C SER A 102 -11.67 14.91 14.10
N LEU A 103 -11.08 15.75 14.95
CA LEU A 103 -9.90 16.57 14.59
C LEU A 103 -8.74 15.72 14.05
N SER A 104 -8.60 14.48 14.53
CA SER A 104 -7.58 13.53 14.06
C SER A 104 -7.72 13.18 12.59
N SER A 105 -8.94 13.14 12.05
CA SER A 105 -9.17 12.80 10.64
C SER A 105 -8.99 14.01 9.72
N VAL A 106 -9.00 15.22 10.29
CA VAL A 106 -8.69 16.46 9.57
C VAL A 106 -7.20 16.75 9.57
N LYS A 107 -6.39 16.18 10.47
CA LYS A 107 -4.92 16.35 10.50
C LYS A 107 -4.26 15.58 9.36
#